data_AF-A0A8H7NPS2-F1
#
_entry.id   AF-A0A8H7NPS2-F1
#
_cell.length_a   1.000
_cell.length_b   1.000
_cell.length_c   1.000
_cell.angle_alpha   90.00
_cell.angle_beta   90.00
_cell.angle_gamma   90.00
#
_symmetry.space_group_name_H-M   'P 1'
#
loop_
_entity.id
_entity.type
_entity.pdbx_description
1 polymer ?
#
loop_
_entity_poly.entity_id
_entity_poly.type
_entity_poly.pdbx_seq_one_letter_code
_entity_poly.pdbx_strand_id
1 'polypeptide(L)'
;MWPNGRPPAPASTTSASTAQKTTTSAQNTKPAPSAAKSNVSGDGHSYRPYDQKKPARKNSMSSFNGSESSWAQSHTTTRTSPPPSMRGPYTTKDPDKIVISAVYLFMNQFSKTPASQLVSGVGTVTDGLILRITTEGLFIDDDVRGVPQREWDVKAWTLKSVETGEWKAKGLHVLRATMRDQEGKRYLFVVDEEESWKLSVGLQRLKKGTMARSMGVSGMSASEARGTLEMLGWGL
;
A
#
# COMPACT_ATOMS: atom_id res chain seq x y z
N MET A 1 -55.02 -39.53 -1.82
CA MET A 1 -56.30 -38.81 -2.06
C MET A 1 -56.30 -37.59 -1.15
N TRP A 2 -55.67 -36.48 -1.54
CA TRP A 2 -56.38 -35.29 -2.06
C TRP A 2 -57.71 -35.61 -2.78
N PRO A 3 -58.84 -34.98 -2.43
CA PRO A 3 -60.14 -35.22 -3.07
C PRO A 3 -60.26 -34.71 -4.50
N ASN A 4 -59.30 -33.91 -4.99
CA ASN A 4 -59.12 -33.54 -6.40
C ASN A 4 -57.67 -33.05 -6.58
N GLY A 5 -56.95 -33.60 -7.57
CA GLY A 5 -55.50 -33.53 -7.74
C GLY A 5 -54.88 -32.14 -8.01
N ARG A 6 -53.54 -32.12 -8.01
CA ARG A 6 -52.69 -30.95 -8.32
C ARG A 6 -53.13 -30.25 -9.63
N PRO A 7 -53.17 -28.90 -9.69
CA PRO A 7 -53.27 -28.20 -10.96
C PRO A 7 -51.93 -28.26 -11.75
N PRO A 8 -51.97 -28.28 -13.09
CA PRO A 8 -50.81 -28.53 -13.95
C PRO A 8 -49.91 -27.30 -14.16
N ALA A 9 -48.62 -27.55 -14.41
CA ALA A 9 -47.67 -26.57 -14.91
C ALA A 9 -47.95 -26.26 -16.41
N PRO A 10 -47.78 -25.02 -16.88
CA PRO A 10 -47.90 -24.73 -18.31
C PRO A 10 -46.69 -25.25 -19.09
N ALA A 11 -46.99 -25.99 -20.15
CA ALA A 11 -46.06 -26.53 -21.12
C ALA A 11 -45.58 -25.46 -22.12
N SER A 12 -44.32 -25.60 -22.55
CA SER A 12 -43.72 -24.93 -23.69
C SER A 12 -44.16 -25.59 -25.01
N THR A 13 -44.60 -24.79 -26.00
CA THR A 13 -44.67 -25.22 -27.41
C THR A 13 -44.61 -24.05 -28.41
N THR A 14 -43.55 -24.12 -29.25
CA THR A 14 -43.49 -23.94 -30.72
C THR A 14 -43.66 -22.57 -31.42
N SER A 15 -42.52 -22.09 -31.92
CA SER A 15 -42.13 -21.98 -33.36
C SER A 15 -42.96 -21.16 -34.37
N ALA A 16 -42.30 -20.14 -34.97
CA ALA A 16 -42.27 -19.84 -36.43
C ALA A 16 -41.40 -18.57 -36.66
N SER A 17 -40.15 -18.71 -37.12
CA SER A 17 -39.67 -18.48 -38.50
C SER A 17 -39.80 -17.06 -39.05
N THR A 18 -38.67 -16.36 -39.27
CA THR A 18 -38.32 -15.69 -40.55
C THR A 18 -36.84 -15.30 -40.53
N ALA A 19 -36.10 -15.75 -41.54
CA ALA A 19 -34.75 -15.29 -41.86
C ALA A 19 -34.82 -14.09 -42.81
N GLN A 20 -34.04 -13.03 -42.61
CA GLN A 20 -33.31 -12.34 -43.70
C GLN A 20 -32.40 -11.18 -43.26
N LYS A 21 -31.19 -11.22 -43.84
CA LYS A 21 -30.37 -10.13 -44.42
C LYS A 21 -29.85 -8.97 -43.56
N THR A 22 -28.53 -9.01 -43.39
CA THR A 22 -27.52 -7.99 -43.79
C THR A 22 -27.98 -6.60 -44.25
N THR A 23 -27.55 -5.58 -43.52
CA THR A 23 -27.04 -4.23 -43.87
C THR A 23 -26.87 -3.51 -42.50
N THR A 24 -25.95 -2.61 -42.17
CA THR A 24 -25.05 -1.72 -42.88
C THR A 24 -24.04 -1.17 -41.85
N SER A 25 -22.82 -0.95 -42.31
CA SER A 25 -21.72 -0.15 -41.77
C SER A 25 -22.08 0.95 -40.75
N ALA A 26 -21.51 0.87 -39.54
CA ALA A 26 -21.48 1.94 -38.56
C ALA A 26 -20.25 2.84 -38.74
N GLN A 27 -20.50 4.14 -38.63
CA GLN A 27 -19.62 5.26 -38.92
C GLN A 27 -18.45 5.41 -37.93
N ASN A 28 -17.24 5.48 -38.50
CA ASN A 28 -16.31 6.61 -38.42
C ASN A 28 -16.35 7.50 -37.16
N THR A 29 -15.35 7.36 -36.27
CA THR A 29 -14.66 8.52 -35.64
C THR A 29 -13.29 8.09 -35.09
N LYS A 30 -12.21 8.69 -35.63
CA LYS A 30 -11.00 9.21 -34.97
C LYS A 30 -9.79 9.17 -35.92
N PRO A 31 -9.31 10.31 -36.45
CA PRO A 31 -8.03 10.39 -37.13
C PRO A 31 -6.87 10.42 -36.12
N ALA A 32 -5.79 9.70 -36.42
CA ALA A 32 -4.51 9.76 -35.73
C ALA A 32 -3.83 11.14 -35.95
N PRO A 33 -3.03 11.67 -34.99
CA PRO A 33 -2.35 12.93 -35.18
C PRO A 33 -1.12 12.74 -36.08
N SER A 34 -1.14 13.40 -37.24
CA SER A 34 0.00 13.53 -38.15
C SER A 34 0.91 14.68 -37.69
N ALA A 35 2.21 14.44 -37.76
CA ALA A 35 3.27 15.36 -37.40
C ALA A 35 3.60 16.36 -38.54
N ALA A 36 4.08 17.55 -38.12
CA ALA A 36 4.82 18.56 -38.88
C ALA A 36 4.01 19.36 -39.94
N LYS A 37 4.17 20.67 -40.15
CA LYS A 37 5.32 21.59 -40.04
C LYS A 37 4.80 23.03 -39.81
N SER A 38 5.54 23.86 -39.07
CA SER A 38 5.40 25.31 -39.11
C SER A 38 6.64 25.93 -39.78
N ASN A 39 6.43 26.59 -40.93
CA ASN A 39 7.37 27.56 -41.49
C ASN A 39 6.85 28.95 -41.10
N VAL A 40 7.63 29.67 -40.28
CA VAL A 40 7.56 31.13 -40.19
C VAL A 40 9.00 31.63 -40.23
N SER A 41 9.25 32.50 -41.21
CA SER A 41 10.50 33.20 -41.46
C SER A 41 10.65 34.40 -40.53
N GLY A 42 11.91 34.79 -40.26
CA GLY A 42 12.32 36.20 -40.24
C GLY A 42 12.51 36.87 -38.88
N ASP A 43 13.79 37.04 -38.54
CA ASP A 43 14.42 38.08 -37.71
C ASP A 43 14.07 38.26 -36.22
N GLY A 44 15.12 38.15 -35.40
CA GLY A 44 15.08 38.45 -33.97
C GLY A 44 16.35 38.00 -33.25
N HIS A 45 17.42 38.78 -33.40
CA HIS A 45 18.73 38.58 -32.78
C HIS A 45 18.63 38.27 -31.27
N SER A 46 18.84 37.00 -30.91
CA SER A 46 18.88 36.55 -29.52
C SER A 46 20.34 36.41 -29.08
N TYR A 47 20.79 37.36 -28.25
CA TYR A 47 22.10 37.39 -27.60
C TYR A 47 22.35 36.08 -26.82
N ARG A 48 23.38 35.31 -27.21
CA ARG A 48 23.81 34.09 -26.52
C ARG A 48 25.10 34.37 -25.75
N PRO A 49 25.09 34.37 -24.40
CA PRO A 49 26.25 34.70 -23.57
C PRO A 49 27.47 33.77 -23.69
N TYR A 50 27.43 32.75 -24.54
CA TYR A 50 28.50 31.75 -24.70
C TYR A 50 29.21 31.80 -26.06
N ASP A 51 28.87 32.76 -26.94
CA ASP A 51 29.50 32.91 -28.27
C ASP A 51 30.75 33.81 -28.27
N GLN A 52 31.59 33.73 -27.24
CA GLN A 52 32.90 34.41 -27.25
C GLN A 52 34.04 33.45 -27.63
N LYS A 53 34.72 33.80 -28.73
CA LYS A 53 35.92 33.12 -29.23
C LYS A 53 37.06 33.17 -28.22
N LYS A 54 37.67 32.01 -27.93
CA LYS A 54 38.88 31.87 -27.10
C LYS A 54 40.09 32.60 -27.72
N PRO A 55 40.82 33.45 -26.99
CA PRO A 55 42.11 33.95 -27.46
C PRO A 55 43.22 32.91 -27.30
N ALA A 56 44.07 32.84 -28.32
CA ALA A 56 45.20 31.92 -28.43
C ALA A 56 46.35 32.27 -27.45
N ARG A 57 47.02 31.22 -26.96
CA ARG A 57 48.16 31.28 -26.04
C ARG A 57 49.37 31.98 -26.70
N LYS A 58 50.01 32.89 -25.96
CA LYS A 58 51.40 33.32 -26.21
C LYS A 58 52.32 32.73 -25.15
N ASN A 59 53.42 32.14 -25.61
CA ASN A 59 54.55 31.68 -24.81
C ASN A 59 55.42 32.87 -24.36
N SER A 60 55.97 32.80 -23.16
CA SER A 60 57.24 33.44 -22.78
C SER A 60 57.91 32.64 -21.65
N MET A 61 59.23 32.51 -21.76
CA MET A 61 60.13 31.62 -21.04
C MET A 61 60.76 32.26 -19.79
N SER A 62 61.47 31.40 -19.05
CA SER A 62 62.34 31.58 -17.87
C SER A 62 61.62 31.31 -16.53
N SER A 63 62.13 30.50 -15.61
CA SER A 63 63.48 29.95 -15.40
C SER A 63 63.40 28.63 -14.63
N PHE A 64 64.28 27.71 -15.03
CA PHE A 64 64.51 26.39 -14.48
C PHE A 64 65.24 26.49 -13.12
N ASN A 65 64.62 26.08 -12.01
CA ASN A 65 65.27 25.35 -10.92
C ASN A 65 64.28 24.94 -9.82
N GLY A 66 64.25 23.65 -9.48
CA GLY A 66 63.79 23.18 -8.16
C GLY A 66 62.30 22.85 -8.03
N SER A 67 61.83 21.85 -8.78
CA SER A 67 60.58 21.16 -8.45
C SER A 67 60.81 20.22 -7.27
N GLU A 68 60.45 20.61 -6.05
CA GLU A 68 60.11 19.67 -4.99
C GLU A 68 59.24 20.39 -3.94
N SER A 69 58.15 19.72 -3.53
CA SER A 69 57.22 20.10 -2.46
C SER A 69 56.20 21.24 -2.71
N SER A 70 55.23 20.98 -3.59
CA SER A 70 53.88 21.58 -3.48
C SER A 70 52.86 20.48 -3.21
N TRP A 71 52.84 19.99 -1.98
CA TRP A 71 51.68 19.28 -1.45
C TRP A 71 50.53 20.29 -1.37
N ALA A 72 49.69 20.32 -2.41
CA ALA A 72 48.34 20.83 -2.23
C ALA A 72 47.67 19.91 -1.22
N GLN A 73 47.38 20.40 -0.02
CA GLN A 73 46.54 19.66 0.92
C GLN A 73 45.21 19.40 0.23
N SER A 74 45.00 18.16 -0.22
CA SER A 74 43.67 17.65 -0.51
C SER A 74 42.88 17.80 0.77
N HIS A 75 42.07 18.85 0.88
CA HIS A 75 40.98 18.88 1.85
C HIS A 75 40.10 17.68 1.50
N THR A 76 40.31 16.58 2.21
CA THR A 76 39.33 15.51 2.34
C THR A 76 38.06 16.19 2.83
N THR A 77 37.04 16.30 1.98
CA THR A 77 35.68 16.48 2.49
C THR A 77 35.40 15.22 3.29
N THR A 78 35.61 15.34 4.60
CA THR A 78 35.31 14.28 5.55
C THR A 78 33.91 13.81 5.20
N ARG A 79 33.78 12.53 4.83
CA ARG A 79 32.50 11.89 4.55
C ARG A 79 31.60 12.17 5.76
N THR A 80 30.77 13.21 5.66
CA THR A 80 29.88 13.57 6.76
C THR A 80 28.85 12.46 6.77
N SER A 81 29.03 11.48 7.65
CA SER A 81 27.89 10.66 8.04
C SER A 81 26.86 11.65 8.57
N PRO A 82 25.64 11.70 8.00
CA PRO A 82 24.57 12.47 8.61
C PRO A 82 24.51 12.09 10.10
N PRO A 83 24.27 13.05 11.00
CA PRO A 83 24.14 12.74 12.41
C PRO A 83 23.14 11.57 12.57
N PRO A 84 23.44 10.57 13.43
CA PRO A 84 22.52 9.48 13.68
C PRO A 84 21.15 10.07 14.00
N SER A 85 20.12 9.64 13.28
CA SER A 85 18.76 10.08 13.54
C SER A 85 18.40 9.68 14.97
N MET A 86 18.44 10.62 15.90
CA MET A 86 17.95 10.49 17.27
C MET A 86 16.42 10.40 17.33
N ARG A 87 15.81 9.77 16.34
CA ARG A 87 14.38 9.56 16.29
C ARG A 87 14.11 8.33 17.14
N GLY A 88 13.46 8.54 18.28
CA GLY A 88 12.87 7.44 19.05
C GLY A 88 11.78 6.72 18.23
N PRO A 89 11.19 5.65 18.78
CA PRO A 89 10.11 4.93 18.11
C PRO A 89 9.02 5.90 17.63
N TYR A 90 8.53 5.68 16.42
CA TYR A 90 7.45 6.48 15.88
C TYR A 90 6.22 6.46 16.80
N THR A 91 5.68 7.64 17.06
CA THR A 91 4.43 7.83 17.79
C THR A 91 3.60 8.91 17.08
N THR A 92 2.29 8.82 17.19
CA THR A 92 1.36 9.76 16.57
C THR A 92 0.24 10.17 17.52
N LYS A 93 -0.11 11.46 17.46
CA LYS A 93 -1.24 12.03 18.21
C LYS A 93 -2.57 11.82 17.49
N ASP A 94 -2.53 11.39 16.23
CA ASP A 94 -3.73 11.21 15.42
C ASP A 94 -4.50 9.97 15.93
N PRO A 95 -5.77 10.12 16.35
CA PRO A 95 -6.56 8.99 16.86
C PRO A 95 -6.98 8.01 15.76
N ASP A 96 -6.94 8.43 14.50
CA ASP A 96 -7.28 7.61 13.34
C ASP A 96 -6.09 6.80 12.82
N LYS A 97 -4.88 7.07 13.31
CA LYS A 97 -3.66 6.34 12.98
C LYS A 97 -3.33 5.44 14.16
N ILE A 98 -3.40 4.14 13.91
CA ILE A 98 -3.10 3.10 14.89
C ILE A 98 -1.70 2.61 14.58
N VAL A 99 -0.72 2.87 15.44
CA VAL A 99 0.63 2.34 15.24
C VAL A 99 0.60 0.83 15.47
N ILE A 100 1.14 0.07 14.52
CA ILE A 100 1.13 -1.39 14.58
C ILE A 100 2.54 -1.95 14.51
N SER A 101 2.76 -3.04 15.23
CA SER A 101 4.05 -3.73 15.25
C SER A 101 4.22 -4.63 14.03
N ALA A 102 3.15 -5.30 13.58
CA ALA A 102 3.21 -6.17 12.41
C ALA A 102 1.83 -6.46 11.82
N VAL A 103 1.84 -6.89 10.55
CA VAL A 103 0.71 -7.49 9.82
C VAL A 103 1.14 -8.82 9.25
N TYR A 104 0.32 -9.85 9.45
CA TYR A 104 0.52 -11.18 8.91
C TYR A 104 -0.66 -11.56 8.04
N LEU A 105 -0.38 -12.14 6.88
CA LEU A 105 -1.39 -12.72 6.01
C LEU A 105 -1.33 -14.24 6.10
N PHE A 106 -2.42 -14.86 6.53
CA PHE A 106 -2.61 -16.30 6.53
C PHE A 106 -3.57 -16.71 5.43
N MET A 107 -3.34 -17.89 4.87
CA MET A 107 -4.22 -18.53 3.89
C MET A 107 -4.75 -19.84 4.50
N ASN A 108 -5.85 -20.36 3.97
CA ASN A 108 -6.42 -21.61 4.50
C ASN A 108 -5.45 -22.80 4.35
N GLN A 109 -4.69 -22.84 3.26
CA GLN A 109 -3.73 -23.92 2.98
C GLN A 109 -2.49 -23.89 3.89
N PHE A 110 -2.15 -22.71 4.44
CA PHE A 110 -1.00 -22.49 5.32
C PHE A 110 -1.47 -21.88 6.65
N SER A 111 -2.11 -22.70 7.49
CA SER A 111 -2.71 -22.22 8.74
C SER A 111 -1.71 -21.94 9.86
N LYS A 112 -0.51 -22.55 9.79
CA LYS A 112 0.55 -22.43 10.80
C LYS A 112 1.67 -21.47 10.42
N THR A 113 1.78 -21.13 9.13
CA THR A 113 2.83 -20.27 8.61
C THR A 113 2.18 -19.12 7.86
N PRO A 114 2.49 -17.86 8.19
CA PRO A 114 1.98 -16.73 7.42
C PRO A 114 2.50 -16.82 5.98
N ALA A 115 1.64 -16.61 5.01
CA ALA A 115 1.99 -16.56 3.60
C ALA A 115 2.85 -15.33 3.27
N SER A 116 2.53 -14.21 3.91
CA SER A 116 3.29 -12.96 3.84
C SER A 116 3.27 -12.27 5.20
N GLN A 117 4.26 -11.42 5.47
CA GLN A 117 4.32 -10.59 6.67
C GLN A 117 4.91 -9.22 6.39
N LEU A 118 4.49 -8.23 7.17
CA LEU A 118 5.04 -6.89 7.21
C LEU A 118 5.31 -6.54 8.67
N VAL A 119 6.57 -6.32 9.03
CA VAL A 119 6.97 -6.07 10.42
C VAL A 119 7.59 -4.68 10.50
N SER A 120 7.16 -3.88 11.46
CA SER A 120 7.66 -2.54 11.71
C SER A 120 9.17 -2.56 11.97
N GLY A 121 9.91 -1.69 11.29
CA GLY A 121 11.37 -1.58 11.39
C GLY A 121 12.17 -2.67 10.66
N VAL A 122 11.52 -3.56 9.88
CA VAL A 122 12.19 -4.66 9.16
C VAL A 122 12.16 -4.43 7.64
N GLY A 123 13.32 -4.63 7.00
CA GLY A 123 13.45 -4.54 5.55
C GLY A 123 13.22 -3.14 5.02
N THR A 124 12.17 -2.95 4.24
CA THR A 124 11.79 -1.65 3.65
C THR A 124 10.77 -0.89 4.51
N VAL A 125 10.28 -1.48 5.59
CA VAL A 125 9.24 -0.91 6.46
C VAL A 125 9.91 -0.15 7.59
N THR A 126 9.52 1.10 7.80
CA THR A 126 10.01 1.87 8.95
C THR A 126 9.30 1.47 10.23
N ASP A 127 9.69 2.11 11.33
CA ASP A 127 9.05 1.98 12.63
C ASP A 127 7.64 2.62 12.69
N GLY A 128 7.22 3.35 11.67
CA GLY A 128 5.90 4.00 11.60
C GLY A 128 4.90 3.30 10.70
N LEU A 129 4.86 1.98 10.80
CA LEU A 129 3.77 1.19 10.21
C LEU A 129 2.45 1.50 10.94
N ILE A 130 1.46 1.98 10.19
CA ILE A 130 0.16 2.36 10.73
C ILE A 130 -0.99 1.60 10.08
N LEU A 131 -2.02 1.33 10.88
CA LEU A 131 -3.33 0.87 10.45
C LEU A 131 -4.34 2.02 10.59
N ARG A 132 -5.10 2.27 9.53
CA ARG A 132 -6.25 3.17 9.54
C ARG A 132 -7.51 2.37 9.31
N ILE A 133 -8.43 2.43 10.25
CA ILE A 133 -9.74 1.78 10.15
C ILE A 133 -10.78 2.82 9.77
N THR A 134 -11.32 2.70 8.56
CA THR A 134 -12.34 3.61 8.03
C THR A 134 -13.60 2.83 7.65
N THR A 135 -14.63 3.53 7.18
CA THR A 135 -15.86 2.90 6.67
C THR A 135 -15.65 2.10 5.38
N GLU A 136 -14.54 2.36 4.67
CA GLU A 136 -14.19 1.67 3.42
C GLU A 136 -13.37 0.40 3.65
N GLY A 137 -12.75 0.23 4.83
CA GLY A 137 -11.88 -0.91 5.12
C GLY A 137 -10.77 -0.63 6.11
N LEU A 138 -9.78 -1.53 6.09
CA LEU A 138 -8.52 -1.47 6.82
C LEU A 138 -7.43 -1.03 5.83
N PHE A 139 -6.70 0.02 6.14
CA PHE A 139 -5.68 0.58 5.27
C PHE A 139 -4.33 0.60 5.99
N ILE A 140 -3.27 0.19 5.29
CA ILE A 140 -1.93 0.14 5.86
C ILE A 140 -1.03 1.15 5.15
N ASP A 141 -0.32 1.94 5.93
CA ASP A 141 0.64 2.91 5.42
C ASP A 141 1.92 2.89 6.27
N ASP A 142 3.03 3.29 5.66
CA ASP A 142 4.24 3.67 6.36
C ASP A 142 4.24 5.21 6.49
N ASP A 143 3.88 5.73 7.65
CA ASP A 143 3.66 7.17 7.86
C ASP A 143 4.98 7.96 7.84
N VAL A 144 6.10 7.32 8.21
CA VAL A 144 7.42 7.96 8.18
C VAL A 144 7.87 8.22 6.75
N ARG A 145 7.64 7.25 5.86
CA ARG A 145 7.97 7.38 4.44
C ARG A 145 6.86 8.03 3.62
N GLY A 146 5.66 8.14 4.17
CA GLY A 146 4.45 8.53 3.44
C GLY A 146 4.09 7.54 2.32
N VAL A 147 4.50 6.27 2.47
CA VAL A 147 4.29 5.23 1.45
C VAL A 147 3.09 4.39 1.82
N PRO A 148 2.03 4.37 0.99
CA PRO A 148 0.90 3.49 1.25
C PRO A 148 1.26 2.04 0.94
N GLN A 149 0.97 1.13 1.86
CA GLN A 149 1.21 -0.31 1.73
C GLN A 149 -0.05 -0.97 1.13
N ARG A 150 -0.46 -0.51 -0.07
CA ARG A 150 -1.76 -0.82 -0.69
C ARG A 150 -2.04 -2.31 -0.89
N GLU A 151 -0.99 -3.10 -1.04
CA GLU A 151 -1.09 -4.57 -1.14
C GLU A 151 -1.63 -5.22 0.15
N TRP A 152 -1.53 -4.51 1.28
CA TRP A 152 -2.04 -4.92 2.59
C TRP A 152 -3.41 -4.29 2.92
N ASP A 153 -3.94 -3.43 2.06
CA ASP A 153 -5.27 -2.83 2.27
C ASP A 153 -6.36 -3.91 2.17
N VAL A 154 -7.29 -3.91 3.12
CA VAL A 154 -8.44 -4.82 3.15
C VAL A 154 -9.72 -4.01 3.03
N LYS A 155 -10.44 -4.17 1.92
CA LYS A 155 -11.70 -3.45 1.69
C LYS A 155 -12.83 -4.01 2.55
N ALA A 156 -13.66 -3.12 3.10
CA ALA A 156 -14.77 -3.45 3.99
C ALA A 156 -15.74 -4.49 3.41
N TRP A 157 -16.09 -4.38 2.12
CA TRP A 157 -17.00 -5.31 1.46
C TRP A 157 -16.44 -6.72 1.30
N THR A 158 -15.12 -6.89 1.43
CA THR A 158 -14.46 -8.20 1.40
C THR A 158 -14.42 -8.88 2.78
N LEU A 159 -14.74 -8.16 3.86
CA LEU A 159 -14.65 -8.67 5.22
C LEU A 159 -15.84 -9.58 5.57
N LYS A 160 -15.53 -10.75 6.11
CA LYS A 160 -16.49 -11.71 6.65
C LYS A 160 -16.69 -11.48 8.15
N SER A 161 -15.60 -11.49 8.90
CA SER A 161 -15.59 -11.27 10.33
C SER A 161 -14.30 -10.59 10.76
N VAL A 162 -14.37 -9.86 11.85
CA VAL A 162 -13.23 -9.27 12.54
C VAL A 162 -13.28 -9.71 13.99
N GLU A 163 -12.14 -10.19 14.48
CA GLU A 163 -12.00 -10.70 15.83
C GLU A 163 -10.89 -9.95 16.55
N THR A 164 -11.10 -9.63 17.81
CA THR A 164 -10.13 -8.91 18.64
C THR A 164 -9.71 -9.75 19.82
N GLY A 165 -8.42 -9.79 20.11
CA GLY A 165 -7.87 -10.54 21.24
C GLY A 165 -6.82 -9.71 21.97
N GLU A 166 -6.61 -10.02 23.24
CA GLU A 166 -5.64 -9.36 24.09
C GLU A 166 -4.68 -10.38 24.72
N TRP A 167 -3.42 -9.99 24.84
CA TRP A 167 -2.41 -10.68 25.64
C TRP A 167 -1.86 -9.72 26.70
N LYS A 168 -2.59 -9.63 27.82
CA LYS A 168 -2.29 -8.70 28.93
C LYS A 168 -0.86 -8.81 29.48
N ALA A 169 -0.32 -10.01 29.57
CA ALA A 169 1.02 -10.20 30.13
C ALA A 169 2.14 -9.53 29.31
N LYS A 170 1.89 -9.25 28.03
CA LYS A 170 2.83 -8.55 27.15
C LYS A 170 2.35 -7.17 26.70
N GLY A 171 1.17 -6.74 27.13
CA GLY A 171 0.55 -5.51 26.65
C GLY A 171 0.26 -5.55 25.14
N LEU A 172 -0.03 -6.72 24.56
CA LEU A 172 -0.27 -6.84 23.12
C LEU A 172 -1.74 -7.06 22.82
N HIS A 173 -2.22 -6.41 21.76
CA HIS A 173 -3.54 -6.60 21.18
C HIS A 173 -3.43 -7.15 19.76
N VAL A 174 -4.41 -7.96 19.39
CA VAL A 174 -4.46 -8.61 18.09
C VAL A 174 -5.81 -8.35 17.45
N LEU A 175 -5.78 -7.96 16.18
CA LEU A 175 -6.96 -7.88 15.32
C LEU A 175 -6.83 -8.95 14.24
N ARG A 176 -7.77 -9.89 14.17
CA ARG A 176 -7.87 -10.87 13.08
C ARG A 176 -9.01 -10.50 12.15
N ALA A 177 -8.73 -10.18 10.90
CA ALA A 177 -9.72 -9.88 9.88
C ALA A 177 -9.81 -11.02 8.86
N THR A 178 -10.95 -11.69 8.79
CA THR A 178 -11.21 -12.80 7.87
C THR A 178 -11.94 -12.28 6.63
N MET A 179 -11.44 -12.60 5.44
CA MET A 179 -12.08 -12.25 4.17
C MET A 179 -13.13 -13.29 3.74
N ARG A 180 -14.04 -12.89 2.85
CA ARG A 180 -15.07 -13.75 2.21
C ARG A 180 -14.53 -14.60 1.04
N ASP A 181 -13.23 -14.57 0.80
CA ASP A 181 -12.57 -15.21 -0.35
C ASP A 181 -12.55 -16.75 -0.22
N GLN A 182 -12.50 -17.44 -1.36
CA GLN A 182 -12.38 -18.91 -1.43
C GLN A 182 -11.07 -19.40 -0.78
N GLU A 183 -10.02 -18.56 -0.84
CA GLU A 183 -8.71 -18.85 -0.25
C GLU A 183 -8.68 -18.72 1.28
N GLY A 184 -9.74 -18.18 1.90
CA GLY A 184 -9.86 -18.04 3.35
C GLY A 184 -8.77 -17.13 3.94
N LYS A 185 -8.43 -16.04 3.24
CA LYS A 185 -7.42 -15.07 3.69
C LYS A 185 -7.79 -14.47 5.04
N ARG A 186 -6.81 -14.46 5.95
CA ARG A 186 -6.92 -13.93 7.30
C ARG A 186 -5.76 -12.99 7.56
N TYR A 187 -6.05 -11.71 7.76
CA TYR A 187 -5.07 -10.73 8.16
C TYR A 187 -5.02 -10.68 9.68
N LEU A 188 -3.82 -10.65 10.24
CA LEU A 188 -3.60 -10.56 11.67
C LEU A 188 -2.69 -9.37 11.95
N PHE A 189 -3.23 -8.38 12.65
CA PHE A 189 -2.53 -7.16 13.03
C PHE A 189 -2.11 -7.27 14.48
N VAL A 190 -0.84 -7.00 14.77
CA VAL A 190 -0.28 -6.93 16.12
C VAL A 190 -0.13 -5.47 16.51
N VAL A 191 -0.74 -5.11 17.63
CA VAL A 191 -0.90 -3.72 18.08
C VAL A 191 -0.51 -3.64 19.54
N ASP A 192 0.10 -2.54 19.93
CA ASP A 192 0.45 -2.29 21.33
C ASP A 192 -0.80 -1.92 22.16
N GLU A 193 -0.74 -2.07 23.48
CA GLU A 193 -1.83 -1.76 24.40
C GLU A 193 -2.21 -0.28 24.35
N GLU A 194 -1.24 0.62 24.17
CA GLU A 194 -1.48 2.07 24.07
C GLU A 194 -2.33 2.46 22.84
N GLU A 195 -2.30 1.63 21.80
CA GLU A 195 -3.00 1.85 20.53
C GLU A 195 -4.32 1.05 20.44
N SER A 196 -4.55 0.16 21.41
CA SER A 196 -5.72 -0.75 21.45
C SER A 196 -7.07 -0.04 21.53
N TRP A 197 -7.14 1.09 22.22
CA TRP A 197 -8.38 1.87 22.31
C TRP A 197 -8.78 2.44 20.93
N LYS A 198 -7.80 2.81 20.09
CA LYS A 198 -8.05 3.27 18.72
C LYS A 198 -8.59 2.15 17.85
N LEU A 199 -8.17 0.90 18.04
CA LEU A 199 -8.74 -0.27 17.35
C LEU A 199 -10.24 -0.40 17.62
N SER A 200 -10.64 -0.25 18.88
CA SER A 200 -12.04 -0.36 19.29
C SER A 200 -12.89 0.74 18.64
N VAL A 201 -12.42 1.99 18.64
CA VAL A 201 -13.10 3.13 18.00
C VAL A 201 -13.17 2.94 16.48
N GLY A 202 -12.06 2.53 15.87
CA GLY A 202 -11.98 2.23 14.44
C GLY A 202 -12.97 1.13 14.01
N LEU A 203 -13.05 0.04 14.77
CA LEU A 203 -13.95 -1.07 14.48
C LEU A 203 -15.43 -0.69 14.62
N GLN A 204 -15.76 0.16 15.61
CA GLN A 204 -17.10 0.74 15.71
C GLN A 204 -17.45 1.58 14.48
N ARG A 205 -16.49 2.36 13.96
CA ARG A 205 -16.68 3.16 12.75
C ARG A 205 -16.87 2.28 11.52
N LEU A 206 -16.04 1.25 11.35
CA LEU A 206 -16.15 0.29 10.26
C LEU A 206 -17.52 -0.42 10.28
N LYS A 207 -17.99 -0.88 11.44
CA LYS A 207 -19.29 -1.54 11.60
C LYS A 207 -20.48 -0.62 11.28
N LYS A 208 -20.37 0.69 11.57
CA LYS A 208 -21.38 1.69 11.19
C LYS A 208 -21.37 1.99 9.69
N GLY A 209 -20.30 1.64 8.97
CA GLY A 209 -20.17 1.81 7.53
C GLY A 209 -21.15 0.93 6.73
N THR A 210 -21.54 1.41 5.55
CA THR A 210 -22.50 0.69 4.68
C THR A 210 -21.91 -0.58 4.06
N MET A 211 -20.60 -0.59 3.80
CA MET A 211 -19.89 -1.68 3.14
C MET A 211 -19.63 -2.89 4.05
N ALA A 212 -19.70 -2.74 5.37
CA ALA A 212 -19.40 -3.80 6.35
C ALA A 212 -20.61 -4.17 7.25
N ARG A 213 -21.85 -3.80 6.89
CA ARG A 213 -23.05 -4.05 7.73
C ARG A 213 -23.30 -5.52 8.06
N SER A 214 -22.86 -6.44 7.20
CA SER A 214 -22.99 -7.89 7.41
C SER A 214 -21.72 -8.54 7.96
N MET A 215 -20.72 -7.74 8.37
CA MET A 215 -19.48 -8.24 8.96
C MET A 215 -19.70 -8.62 10.44
N GLY A 216 -19.29 -9.82 10.82
CA GLY A 216 -19.29 -10.24 12.22
C GLY A 216 -18.17 -9.55 13.01
N VAL A 217 -18.45 -9.17 14.26
CA VAL A 217 -17.41 -8.70 15.20
C VAL A 217 -17.47 -9.59 16.43
N SER A 218 -16.36 -10.23 16.77
CA SER A 218 -16.26 -11.14 17.93
C SER A 218 -14.97 -10.92 18.72
N GLY A 219 -14.92 -11.44 19.94
CA GLY A 219 -13.69 -11.55 20.72
C GLY A 219 -13.01 -12.89 20.47
N MET A 220 -11.69 -12.90 20.34
CA MET A 220 -10.85 -14.09 20.51
C MET A 220 -10.69 -14.36 22.00
N SER A 221 -10.63 -15.64 22.36
CA SER A 221 -10.26 -16.00 23.74
C SER A 221 -8.81 -15.60 24.03
N ALA A 222 -8.49 -15.29 25.29
CA ALA A 222 -7.13 -14.92 25.68
C ALA A 222 -6.10 -16.02 25.37
N SER A 223 -6.49 -17.30 25.47
CA SER A 223 -5.64 -18.44 25.12
C SER A 223 -5.39 -18.53 23.61
N GLU A 224 -6.38 -18.26 22.78
CA GLU A 224 -6.25 -18.23 21.32
C GLU A 224 -5.36 -17.06 20.86
N ALA A 225 -5.57 -15.87 21.42
CA ALA A 225 -4.75 -14.69 21.12
C ALA A 225 -3.28 -14.94 21.49
N ARG A 226 -3.05 -15.46 22.71
CA ARG A 226 -1.73 -15.86 23.19
C ARG A 226 -1.08 -16.91 22.29
N GLY A 227 -1.76 -18.02 22.01
CA GLY A 227 -1.19 -19.10 21.19
C GLY A 227 -0.83 -18.64 19.78
N THR A 228 -1.61 -17.72 19.21
CA THR A 228 -1.32 -17.15 17.89
C THR A 228 -0.10 -16.25 17.92
N LEU A 229 0.06 -15.43 18.96
CA LEU A 229 1.24 -14.57 19.14
C LEU A 229 2.50 -15.36 19.48
N GLU A 230 2.40 -16.41 20.29
CA GLU A 230 3.51 -17.34 20.59
C GLU A 230 4.01 -18.03 19.32
N MET A 231 3.10 -18.53 18.47
CA MET A 231 3.45 -19.12 17.17
C MET A 231 4.23 -18.16 16.28
N LEU A 232 3.91 -16.87 16.35
CA LEU A 232 4.55 -15.81 15.58
C LEU A 232 5.86 -15.29 16.21
N GLY A 233 6.27 -15.84 17.36
CA GLY A 233 7.52 -15.47 18.04
C GLY A 233 7.39 -14.27 18.99
N TRP A 234 6.20 -13.70 19.16
CA TRP A 234 5.97 -12.60 20.11
C TRP A 234 5.96 -13.04 21.56
N GLY A 235 6.10 -14.35 21.84
CA GLY A 235 6.10 -14.92 23.18
C GLY A 235 7.46 -14.94 23.89
N LEU A 236 8.56 -14.64 23.20
CA LEU A 236 9.92 -14.67 23.73
C LEU A 236 10.25 -13.52 24.68
#